data_AF-A0AAF0WHT2-F1
#
_entry.id   AF-A0AAF0WHT2-F1
#
_cell.length_a   1.000
_cell.length_b   1.000
_cell.length_c   1.000
_cell.angle_alpha   90.00
_cell.angle_beta   90.00
_cell.angle_gamma   90.00
#
_symmetry.space_group_name_H-M   'P 1'
#
loop_
_entity.id
_entity.type
_entity.pdbx_description
1 polymer ?
#
loop_
_entity_poly.entity_id
_entity_poly.type
_entity_poly.pdbx_seq_one_letter_code
_entity_poly.pdbx_strand_id
1 'polypeptide(L)'
;MAVQCLRTNYYGTKRVTEALLPLLQLSKSARVVNVTSFFGQLQFFYNKKFKAEMSDVENLSEEKIDGILQWFLKDFEEDKLKANGWPLTVAAYKVSKAAIIAYTRIMGKKYPNILINCVHPGYVRTDMSYRTGPLTPEEGARAPVMVAMLPDDGPSGRYFYEMQESTTF
;
A
#
# COMPACT_ATOMS: atom_id res chain seq x y z
N MET A 1 11.48 3.53 15.39
CA MET A 1 11.59 3.49 13.91
C MET A 1 10.39 2.79 13.26
N ALA A 2 10.07 1.55 13.62
CA ALA A 2 8.95 0.79 13.05
C ALA A 2 7.57 1.45 13.26
N VAL A 3 7.27 1.86 14.50
CA VAL A 3 6.01 2.58 14.84
C VAL A 3 5.82 3.83 13.98
N GLN A 4 6.87 4.66 13.83
CA GLN A 4 6.81 5.88 13.01
C GLN A 4 6.53 5.56 11.53
N CYS A 5 7.15 4.49 11.01
CA CYS A 5 6.94 4.03 9.64
C CYS A 5 5.47 3.62 9.42
N LEU A 6 4.89 2.80 10.30
CA LEU A 6 3.48 2.40 10.19
C LEU A 6 2.52 3.58 10.38
N ARG A 7 2.81 4.45 11.35
CA ARG A 7 2.02 5.66 11.64
C ARG A 7 1.94 6.59 10.44
N THR A 8 3.03 6.71 9.68
CA THR A 8 3.10 7.59 8.51
C THR A 8 2.48 6.89 7.30
N ASN A 9 3.02 5.73 6.94
CA ASN A 9 2.69 5.09 5.68
C ASN A 9 1.27 4.53 5.67
N TYR A 10 0.86 3.81 6.71
CA TYR A 10 -0.44 3.15 6.72
C TYR A 10 -1.50 4.00 7.42
N TYR A 11 -1.32 4.28 8.72
CA TYR A 11 -2.34 5.00 9.50
C TYR A 11 -2.50 6.46 9.06
N GLY A 12 -1.45 7.09 8.53
CA GLY A 12 -1.52 8.42 7.94
C GLY A 12 -2.38 8.43 6.67
N THR A 13 -2.09 7.52 5.74
CA THR A 13 -2.87 7.35 4.51
C THR A 13 -4.33 7.00 4.80
N LYS A 14 -4.60 6.06 5.71
CA LYS A 14 -5.96 5.69 6.14
C LYS A 14 -6.73 6.92 6.65
N ARG A 15 -6.17 7.65 7.62
CA ARG A 15 -6.82 8.85 8.19
C ARG A 15 -7.09 9.95 7.17
N VAL A 16 -6.14 10.22 6.27
CA VAL A 16 -6.33 11.23 5.21
C VAL A 16 -7.43 10.79 4.25
N THR A 17 -7.44 9.52 3.86
CA THR A 17 -8.47 8.96 2.98
C THR A 17 -9.86 9.08 3.62
N GLU A 18 -10.00 8.66 4.88
CA GLU A 18 -11.26 8.74 5.63
C GLU A 18 -11.75 10.18 5.81
N ALA A 19 -10.85 11.10 6.15
CA ALA A 19 -11.20 12.50 6.36
C ALA A 19 -11.67 13.20 5.08
N LEU A 20 -11.10 12.83 3.93
CA LEU A 20 -11.44 13.41 2.62
C LEU A 20 -12.58 12.67 1.92
N LEU A 21 -12.97 11.49 2.39
CA LEU A 21 -13.97 10.65 1.77
C LEU A 21 -15.33 11.36 1.53
N PRO A 22 -15.89 12.14 2.48
CA PRO A 22 -17.13 12.88 2.22
C PRO A 22 -17.02 13.86 1.05
N LEU A 23 -15.86 14.49 0.85
CA LEU A 23 -15.61 15.39 -0.27
C LEU A 23 -15.41 14.64 -1.58
N LEU A 24 -14.71 13.51 -1.54
CA LEU A 24 -14.53 12.63 -2.70
C LEU A 24 -15.88 12.13 -3.24
N GLN A 25 -16.84 11.83 -2.36
CA GLN A 25 -18.19 11.40 -2.77
C GLN A 25 -19.00 12.50 -3.49
N LEU A 26 -18.62 13.77 -3.37
CA LEU A 26 -19.24 14.88 -4.11
C LEU A 26 -18.68 15.02 -5.54
N SER A 27 -17.53 14.41 -5.84
CA SER A 27 -16.95 14.44 -7.18
C SER A 27 -17.69 13.48 -8.12
N LYS A 28 -17.89 13.91 -9.37
CA LYS A 28 -18.42 13.06 -10.45
C LYS A 28 -17.39 12.05 -10.95
N SER A 29 -16.11 12.26 -10.66
CA SER A 29 -14.99 11.45 -11.13
C SER A 29 -13.91 11.42 -10.04
N ALA A 30 -14.23 10.75 -8.93
CA ALA A 30 -13.35 10.69 -7.75
C ALA A 30 -12.21 9.69 -7.96
N ARG A 31 -11.00 10.06 -7.53
CA ARG A 31 -9.78 9.24 -7.65
C ARG A 31 -8.96 9.29 -6.38
N VAL A 32 -8.47 8.14 -5.93
CA VAL A 32 -7.48 8.04 -4.84
C VAL A 32 -6.32 7.18 -5.35
N VAL A 33 -5.11 7.72 -5.25
CA VAL A 33 -3.89 7.02 -5.66
C VAL A 33 -2.97 6.86 -4.47
N ASN A 34 -2.85 5.63 -3.98
CA ASN A 34 -1.94 5.30 -2.90
C ASN A 34 -0.56 4.94 -3.45
N VAL A 35 0.46 5.75 -3.16
CA VAL A 35 1.84 5.45 -3.57
C VAL A 35 2.42 4.34 -2.69
N THR A 36 2.56 3.15 -3.25
CA THR A 36 3.04 1.94 -2.58
C THR A 36 4.48 1.62 -3.02
N SER A 37 4.84 0.34 -3.06
CA SER A 37 6.17 -0.13 -3.43
C SER A 37 6.09 -1.58 -3.88
N PHE A 38 6.98 -1.96 -4.80
CA PHE A 38 7.27 -3.36 -5.11
C PHE A 38 7.49 -4.22 -3.86
N PHE A 39 8.14 -3.66 -2.84
CA PHE A 39 8.39 -4.33 -1.56
C PHE A 39 7.12 -4.61 -0.72
N GLY A 40 5.96 -4.12 -1.12
CA GLY A 40 4.67 -4.47 -0.50
C GLY A 40 4.08 -5.79 -0.99
N GLN A 41 4.60 -6.40 -2.06
CA GLN A 41 4.07 -7.66 -2.60
C GLN A 41 4.31 -8.85 -1.66
N LEU A 42 3.37 -9.79 -1.61
CA LEU A 42 3.41 -10.91 -0.65
C LEU A 42 4.59 -11.86 -0.87
N GLN A 43 5.21 -11.85 -2.07
CA GLN A 43 6.43 -12.62 -2.35
C GLN A 43 7.61 -12.27 -1.43
N PHE A 44 7.62 -11.08 -0.82
CA PHE A 44 8.67 -10.66 0.12
C PHE A 44 8.48 -11.15 1.56
N PHE A 45 7.45 -11.96 1.82
CA PHE A 45 7.07 -12.41 3.16
C PHE A 45 7.14 -13.94 3.28
N TYR A 46 7.85 -14.43 4.30
CA TYR A 46 7.91 -15.86 4.60
C TYR A 46 6.86 -16.29 5.62
N ASN A 47 6.37 -15.37 6.45
CA ASN A 47 5.29 -15.58 7.38
C ASN A 47 4.01 -16.04 6.64
N LYS A 48 3.69 -17.34 6.77
CA LYS A 48 2.58 -17.98 6.04
C LYS A 48 1.22 -17.45 6.48
N LYS A 49 1.06 -17.18 7.78
CA LYS A 49 -0.19 -16.63 8.34
C LYS A 49 -0.44 -15.23 7.81
N PHE A 50 0.57 -14.36 7.85
CA PHE A 50 0.51 -13.02 7.26
C PHE A 50 0.08 -13.06 5.80
N LYS A 51 0.71 -13.93 4.98
CA LYS A 51 0.36 -14.06 3.57
C LYS A 51 -1.08 -14.52 3.37
N ALA A 52 -1.50 -15.57 4.08
CA ALA A 52 -2.86 -16.10 3.98
C ALA A 52 -3.89 -15.03 4.30
N GLU A 53 -3.73 -14.32 5.42
CA GLU A 53 -4.64 -13.26 5.85
C GLU A 53 -4.65 -12.10 4.86
N MET A 54 -3.48 -11.58 4.44
CA MET A 54 -3.43 -10.45 3.51
C MET A 54 -3.98 -10.80 2.12
N SER A 55 -3.81 -12.04 1.65
CA SER A 55 -4.30 -12.49 0.34
C SER A 55 -5.81 -12.72 0.28
N ASP A 56 -6.48 -12.91 1.42
CA ASP A 56 -7.91 -13.18 1.49
C ASP A 56 -8.73 -11.88 1.43
N VAL A 57 -8.72 -11.22 0.26
CA VAL A 57 -9.36 -9.92 0.03
C VAL A 57 -10.87 -9.96 0.33
N GLU A 58 -11.52 -11.11 0.16
CA GLU A 58 -12.96 -11.24 0.39
C GLU A 58 -13.33 -11.10 1.87
N ASN A 59 -12.47 -11.61 2.76
CA ASN A 59 -12.70 -11.56 4.21
C ASN A 59 -11.79 -10.56 4.94
N LEU A 60 -10.93 -9.84 4.22
CA LEU A 60 -10.05 -8.85 4.83
C LEU A 60 -10.86 -7.61 5.26
N SER A 61 -10.55 -7.10 6.45
CA SER A 61 -11.14 -5.87 6.98
C SER A 61 -10.04 -4.96 7.49
N GLU A 62 -10.40 -3.69 7.69
CA GLU A 62 -9.47 -2.69 8.23
C GLU A 62 -9.00 -3.10 9.64
N GLU A 63 -9.87 -3.68 10.45
CA GLU A 63 -9.57 -4.19 11.80
C GLU A 63 -8.61 -5.38 11.75
N LYS A 64 -8.74 -6.27 10.76
CA LYS A 64 -7.80 -7.37 10.56
C LYS A 64 -6.42 -6.84 10.17
N ILE A 65 -6.35 -5.86 9.26
CA ILE A 65 -5.06 -5.22 8.93
C ILE A 65 -4.45 -4.58 10.18
N ASP A 66 -5.24 -3.84 10.96
CA ASP A 66 -4.78 -3.18 12.18
C ASP A 66 -4.26 -4.20 13.21
N GLY A 67 -4.93 -5.34 13.39
CA GLY A 67 -4.48 -6.43 14.24
C GLY A 67 -3.18 -7.09 13.77
N ILE A 68 -3.00 -7.27 12.46
CA ILE A 68 -1.74 -7.79 11.88
C ILE A 68 -0.59 -6.81 12.11
N LEU A 69 -0.85 -5.51 11.97
CA LEU A 69 0.16 -4.48 12.21
C LEU A 69 0.57 -4.42 13.69
N GLN A 70 -0.38 -4.57 14.61
CA GLN A 70 -0.10 -4.69 16.04
C GLN A 70 0.71 -5.96 16.35
N TRP A 71 0.37 -7.09 15.72
CA TRP A 71 1.14 -8.33 15.85
C TRP A 71 2.58 -8.15 15.35
N PHE A 72 2.78 -7.53 14.19
CA PHE A 72 4.12 -7.21 13.70
C PHE A 72 4.90 -6.31 14.67
N LEU A 73 4.28 -5.27 15.22
CA LEU A 73 4.95 -4.38 16.18
C LEU A 73 5.36 -5.12 17.44
N LYS A 74 4.50 -5.99 17.97
CA LYS A 74 4.83 -6.85 19.12
C LYS A 74 6.03 -7.76 18.81
N ASP A 75 6.01 -8.43 17.67
CA ASP A 75 7.12 -9.29 17.25
C ASP A 75 8.41 -8.49 16.98
N PHE A 76 8.29 -7.23 16.56
CA PHE A 76 9.42 -6.32 16.39
C PHE A 76 10.04 -5.94 17.75
N GLU A 77 9.23 -5.63 18.75
CA GLU A 77 9.66 -5.26 20.10
C GLU A 77 10.28 -6.44 20.87
N GLU A 78 9.76 -7.66 20.65
CA GLU A 78 10.22 -8.88 21.31
C GLU A 78 11.39 -9.58 20.57
N ASP A 79 11.95 -8.97 19.52
CA ASP A 79 13.01 -9.54 18.66
C ASP A 79 12.64 -10.90 18.02
N LYS A 80 11.36 -11.06 17.66
CA LYS A 80 10.79 -12.30 17.09
C LYS A 80 10.62 -12.26 15.58
N LEU A 81 11.14 -11.23 14.89
CA LEU A 81 10.98 -11.09 13.44
C LEU A 81 11.43 -12.34 12.67
N LYS A 82 12.66 -12.81 12.94
CA LYS A 82 13.22 -13.99 12.28
C LYS A 82 12.44 -15.25 12.61
N ALA A 83 12.13 -15.46 13.90
CA ALA A 83 11.41 -16.63 14.37
C ALA A 83 10.02 -16.75 13.74
N ASN A 84 9.33 -15.62 13.54
CA ASN A 84 7.98 -15.57 12.98
C ASN A 84 7.95 -15.31 11.46
N GLY A 85 9.10 -15.37 10.79
CA GLY A 85 9.17 -15.28 9.32
C GLY A 85 8.86 -13.89 8.74
N TRP A 86 9.00 -12.83 9.55
CA TRP A 86 8.92 -11.45 9.08
C TRP A 86 10.16 -11.09 8.24
N PRO A 87 10.07 -10.10 7.34
CA PRO A 87 11.24 -9.58 6.65
C PRO A 87 12.25 -9.02 7.68
N LEU A 88 13.54 -9.26 7.46
CA LEU A 88 14.60 -8.76 8.34
C LEU A 88 15.18 -7.41 7.87
N THR A 89 15.13 -7.17 6.56
CA THR A 89 15.58 -5.91 5.95
C THR A 89 14.37 -5.04 5.63
N VAL A 90 14.45 -3.76 6.03
CA VAL A 90 13.40 -2.74 5.84
C VAL A 90 12.00 -3.26 6.21
N ALA A 91 11.92 -4.02 7.31
CA ALA A 91 10.74 -4.79 7.73
C ALA A 91 9.46 -3.96 7.83
N ALA A 92 9.51 -2.87 8.61
CA ALA A 92 8.37 -1.99 8.81
C ALA A 92 7.94 -1.31 7.51
N TYR A 93 8.87 -1.01 6.61
CA TYR A 93 8.55 -0.45 5.30
C TYR A 93 7.78 -1.46 4.45
N LYS A 94 8.30 -2.68 4.29
CA LYS A 94 7.64 -3.79 3.60
C LYS A 94 6.22 -4.02 4.13
N VAL A 95 6.10 -4.23 5.44
CA VAL A 95 4.80 -4.45 6.12
C VAL A 95 3.85 -3.28 5.89
N SER A 96 4.32 -2.04 6.01
CA SER A 96 3.47 -0.86 5.77
C SER A 96 2.95 -0.78 4.34
N LYS A 97 3.78 -1.14 3.35
CA LYS A 97 3.40 -1.08 1.94
C LYS A 97 2.46 -2.22 1.57
N ALA A 98 2.65 -3.41 2.13
CA ALA A 98 1.68 -4.51 2.02
C ALA A 98 0.31 -4.12 2.58
N ALA A 99 0.29 -3.51 3.78
CA ALA A 99 -0.95 -3.05 4.41
C ALA A 99 -1.70 -2.00 3.59
N ILE A 100 -1.01 -1.03 2.97
CA ILE A 100 -1.66 -0.04 2.09
C ILE A 100 -2.22 -0.69 0.81
N ILE A 101 -1.52 -1.67 0.22
CA ILE A 101 -2.05 -2.37 -0.96
C ILE A 101 -3.34 -3.13 -0.57
N ALA A 102 -3.32 -3.81 0.57
CA ALA A 102 -4.48 -4.53 1.08
C ALA A 102 -5.66 -3.56 1.40
N TYR A 103 -5.38 -2.45 2.07
CA TYR A 103 -6.36 -1.37 2.32
C TYR A 103 -6.94 -0.80 1.02
N THR A 104 -6.12 -0.59 0.00
CA THR A 104 -6.57 -0.10 -1.32
C THR A 104 -7.62 -1.03 -1.91
N ARG A 105 -7.45 -2.35 -1.78
CA ARG A 105 -8.41 -3.35 -2.27
C ARG A 105 -9.73 -3.30 -1.51
N ILE A 106 -9.67 -3.23 -0.18
CA ILE A 106 -10.86 -3.08 0.67
C ILE A 106 -11.63 -1.82 0.26
N MET A 107 -10.93 -0.69 0.15
CA MET A 107 -11.56 0.59 -0.16
C MET A 107 -12.13 0.64 -1.57
N GLY A 108 -11.43 0.07 -2.57
CA GLY A 108 -11.94 -0.04 -3.94
C GLY A 108 -13.23 -0.86 -4.03
N LYS A 109 -13.37 -1.92 -3.22
CA LYS A 109 -14.62 -2.70 -3.09
C LYS A 109 -15.72 -1.92 -2.35
N LYS A 110 -15.35 -1.22 -1.28
CA LYS A 110 -16.28 -0.48 -0.39
C LYS A 110 -16.88 0.76 -1.05
N TYR A 111 -16.14 1.42 -1.96
CA TYR A 111 -16.56 2.63 -2.65
C TYR A 111 -16.51 2.47 -4.17
N PRO A 112 -17.47 1.75 -4.78
CA PRO A 112 -17.45 1.44 -6.21
C PRO A 112 -17.57 2.67 -7.13
N ASN A 113 -17.99 3.83 -6.59
CA ASN A 113 -18.08 5.11 -7.30
C ASN A 113 -16.77 5.93 -7.25
N ILE A 114 -15.71 5.41 -6.62
CA ILE A 114 -14.40 6.05 -6.52
C ILE A 114 -13.36 5.07 -7.06
N LEU A 115 -12.51 5.52 -7.99
CA LEU A 115 -11.38 4.67 -8.40
C LEU A 115 -10.26 4.82 -7.38
N ILE A 116 -10.07 3.77 -6.58
CA ILE A 116 -9.09 3.73 -5.49
C ILE A 116 -8.05 2.68 -5.86
N ASN A 117 -6.87 3.14 -6.29
CA ASN A 117 -5.81 2.27 -6.77
C ASN A 117 -4.50 2.57 -6.05
N CYS A 118 -3.52 1.68 -6.20
CA CYS A 118 -2.20 1.87 -5.65
C CYS A 118 -1.11 1.60 -6.67
N VAL A 119 0.06 2.23 -6.48
CA VAL A 119 1.10 2.27 -7.51
C VAL A 119 2.49 2.19 -6.91
N HIS A 120 3.32 1.31 -7.45
CA HIS A 120 4.77 1.39 -7.28
C HIS A 120 5.36 2.33 -8.35
N PRO A 121 6.01 3.45 -7.98
CA PRO A 121 6.50 4.44 -8.94
C PRO A 121 7.85 4.08 -9.59
N GLY A 122 8.34 2.86 -9.43
CA GLY A 122 9.71 2.47 -9.77
C GLY A 122 10.75 2.89 -8.72
N TYR A 123 12.02 2.73 -9.03
CA TYR A 123 13.13 3.11 -8.15
C TYR A 123 13.62 4.54 -8.46
N VAL A 124 13.08 5.50 -7.70
CA VAL A 124 13.20 6.93 -7.99
C VAL A 124 14.31 7.60 -7.18
N ARG A 125 15.09 8.47 -7.82
CA ARG A 125 16.17 9.26 -7.24
C ARG A 125 15.65 10.42 -6.39
N THR A 126 15.48 10.17 -5.09
CA THR A 126 14.95 11.11 -4.08
C THR A 126 15.80 11.05 -2.80
N ASP A 127 15.54 11.91 -1.82
CA ASP A 127 16.22 11.79 -0.52
C ASP A 127 15.93 10.45 0.19
N MET A 128 14.73 9.87 -0.01
CA MET A 128 14.36 8.56 0.55
C MET A 128 15.25 7.42 0.05
N SER A 129 15.70 7.50 -1.21
CA SER A 129 16.61 6.54 -1.83
C SER A 129 18.07 6.98 -1.76
N TYR A 130 18.40 7.93 -0.89
CA TYR A 130 19.74 8.53 -0.79
C TYR A 130 20.27 9.03 -2.15
N ARG A 131 19.37 9.59 -2.97
CA ARG A 131 19.64 10.09 -4.33
C ARG A 131 20.24 9.02 -5.24
N THR A 132 19.78 7.78 -5.08
CA THR A 132 20.09 6.66 -5.98
C THR A 132 18.84 6.16 -6.71
N GLY A 133 19.03 5.32 -7.73
CA GLY A 133 17.96 4.78 -8.57
C GLY A 133 17.98 5.35 -10.00
N PRO A 134 17.48 4.59 -10.98
CA PRO A 134 17.57 4.96 -12.39
C PRO A 134 16.59 6.06 -12.79
N LEU A 135 15.47 6.23 -12.08
CA LEU A 135 14.41 7.18 -12.46
C LEU A 135 14.60 8.53 -11.78
N THR A 136 14.34 9.60 -12.51
CA THR A 136 14.14 10.95 -11.96
C THR A 136 12.79 11.08 -11.24
N PRO A 137 12.60 12.09 -10.37
CA PRO A 137 11.28 12.37 -9.78
C PRO A 137 10.16 12.57 -10.82
N GLU A 138 10.47 13.20 -11.95
CA GLU A 138 9.51 13.39 -13.05
C GLU A 138 9.09 12.05 -13.66
N GLU A 139 10.04 11.17 -13.96
CA GLU A 139 9.75 9.83 -14.48
C GLU A 139 8.95 8.99 -13.47
N GLY A 140 9.31 9.03 -12.19
CA GLY A 140 8.61 8.33 -11.12
C GLY A 140 7.17 8.84 -10.88
N ALA A 141 6.90 10.11 -11.19
CA ALA A 141 5.56 10.69 -11.06
C ALA A 141 4.59 10.25 -12.16
N ARG A 142 5.08 9.78 -13.31
CA ARG A 142 4.24 9.38 -14.46
C ARG A 142 3.19 8.36 -14.09
N ALA A 143 3.57 7.34 -13.32
CA ALA A 143 2.69 6.25 -12.93
C ALA A 143 1.56 6.71 -11.98
N PRO A 144 1.84 7.38 -10.84
CA PRO A 144 0.78 7.99 -10.03
C PRO A 144 -0.14 8.94 -10.79
N VAL A 145 0.40 9.77 -11.70
CA VAL A 145 -0.40 10.69 -12.51
C VAL A 145 -1.30 9.94 -13.49
N MET A 146 -0.80 8.92 -14.17
CA MET A 146 -1.61 8.08 -15.05
C MET A 146 -2.77 7.44 -14.29
N VAL A 147 -2.52 6.87 -13.11
CA VAL A 147 -3.56 6.25 -12.29
C VAL A 147 -4.58 7.28 -11.78
N ALA A 148 -4.14 8.51 -11.48
CA ALA A 148 -5.04 9.61 -11.11
C ALA A 148 -5.89 10.12 -12.28
N MET A 149 -5.46 9.87 -13.52
CA MET A 149 -6.13 10.30 -14.75
C MET A 149 -6.87 9.17 -15.47
N LEU A 150 -7.06 8.02 -14.82
CA LEU A 150 -7.84 6.92 -15.38
C LEU A 150 -9.25 7.39 -15.79
N PRO A 151 -9.78 6.90 -16.92
CA PRO A 151 -11.15 7.20 -17.34
C PRO A 151 -12.17 6.69 -16.32
N ASP A 152 -13.42 7.16 -16.41
CA ASP A 152 -14.48 6.83 -15.42
C ASP A 152 -14.86 5.35 -15.37
N ASP A 153 -14.65 4.63 -16.47
CA ASP A 153 -14.78 3.18 -16.57
C ASP A 153 -13.49 2.42 -16.21
N GLY A 154 -12.49 3.14 -15.69
CA GLY A 154 -11.21 2.59 -15.27
C GLY A 154 -11.32 1.66 -14.06
N PRO A 155 -10.27 0.88 -13.78
CA PRO A 155 -10.28 -0.08 -12.70
C PRO A 155 -10.25 0.59 -11.31
N SER A 156 -10.73 -0.13 -10.30
CA SER A 156 -10.62 0.23 -8.88
C SER A 156 -10.12 -0.97 -8.07
N GLY A 157 -9.45 -0.73 -6.94
CA GLY A 157 -8.86 -1.76 -6.09
C GLY A 157 -7.64 -2.46 -6.70
N ARG A 158 -6.97 -1.85 -7.69
CA ARG A 158 -5.84 -2.47 -8.41
C ARG A 158 -4.49 -1.98 -7.90
N TYR A 159 -3.47 -2.80 -8.19
CA TYR A 159 -2.06 -2.48 -7.99
C TYR A 159 -1.40 -2.27 -9.35
N PHE A 160 -0.66 -1.17 -9.48
CA PHE A 160 0.09 -0.81 -10.67
C PHE A 160 1.59 -0.93 -10.39
N TYR A 161 2.30 -1.66 -11.24
CA TYR A 161 3.75 -1.66 -11.28
C TYR A 161 4.19 -0.65 -12.35
N GLU A 162 4.64 0.52 -11.90
CA GLU A 162 4.87 1.68 -12.77
C GLU A 162 3.61 1.96 -13.62
N MET A 163 3.71 1.94 -14.94
CA MET A 163 2.62 2.29 -15.85
C MET A 163 1.71 1.10 -16.20
N GLN A 164 1.88 -0.06 -15.58
CA GLN A 164 1.13 -1.28 -15.94
C GLN A 164 0.32 -1.82 -14.76
N GLU A 165 -0.93 -2.20 -15.00
CA GLU A 165 -1.70 -2.96 -14.02
C GLU A 165 -1.03 -4.32 -13.79
N SER A 166 -0.88 -4.68 -12.53
CA SER A 166 -0.24 -5.92 -12.11
C SER A 166 -1.24 -6.77 -11.35
N THR A 167 -1.36 -8.03 -11.77
CA THR A 167 -2.18 -9.05 -11.10
C THR A 167 -1.51 -9.65 -9.88
N THR A 168 -0.21 -9.40 -9.72
CA THR A 168 0.61 -9.89 -8.61
C THR A 168 0.38 -9.07 -7.35
N PHE A 169 -0.30 -9.70 -6.40
CA PHE A 169 -0.27 -9.31 -5.00
C PHE A 169 0.14 -10.50 -4.14
#